data_AF-E0PND5-F1
#
_entry.id   AF-E0PND5-F1
#
_cell.length_a   1.000
_cell.length_b   1.000
_cell.length_c   1.000
_cell.angle_alpha   90.00
_cell.angle_beta   90.00
_cell.angle_gamma   90.00
#
_symmetry.space_group_name_H-M   'P 1'
#
loop_
_entity.id
_entity.type
_entity.pdbx_description
1 polymer ?
#
loop_
_entity_poly.entity_id
_entity_poly.type
_entity_poly.pdbx_seq_one_letter_code
_entity_poly.pdbx_strand_id
1 'polypeptide(L)'
;MKFFTCNITSLVDYFNFFYLNTTIFSVFVVKSRLEKENRGEIMAIPKYQYIKDELKNKIISGQFASGDKFYTEAELIAMYDVSSITVVRALNDLAKDGYIVRQQGKGTFVSRARKHKLVEFSDVEIFETKDDKVTVLSIERGNKLEYLEKLGLRGDQFYYKIERIRQTNDVTYIYHTSYVPEQYINANYPNLDYYSSIYKRFKLDYRIHMSDEHFEEINEIAFPTPEHAASVLGIDTQFPTVFQTKTTKLEATGQVLAYSETYKRADYYKIKFISCNRGH
;
A
#
# COMPACT_ATOMS: atom_id res chain seq x y z
N MET A 1 -11.72 49.35 56.86
CA MET A 1 -12.85 49.18 57.81
C MET A 1 -13.16 47.68 57.89
N LYS A 2 -12.87 47.05 59.04
CA LYS A 2 -13.32 45.74 59.60
C LYS A 2 -13.30 44.49 58.69
N PHE A 3 -12.34 43.56 58.81
CA PHE A 3 -12.24 42.40 59.75
C PHE A 3 -13.54 41.56 59.91
N PHE A 4 -13.49 40.25 59.62
CA PHE A 4 -13.56 39.17 60.63
C PHE A 4 -13.43 37.76 59.99
N THR A 5 -12.62 36.92 60.62
CA THR A 5 -12.57 35.45 60.51
C THR A 5 -13.71 34.81 61.31
N CYS A 6 -14.26 33.67 60.90
CA CYS A 6 -14.78 32.69 61.85
C CYS A 6 -14.80 31.26 61.28
N ASN A 7 -14.47 30.35 62.17
CA ASN A 7 -14.29 28.90 62.02
C ASN A 7 -15.55 28.19 62.58
N ILE A 8 -15.58 26.85 62.50
CA ILE A 8 -16.32 25.89 63.37
C ILE A 8 -17.76 25.49 62.95
N THR A 9 -17.83 24.24 62.47
CA THR A 9 -18.80 23.16 62.81
C THR A 9 -20.18 23.52 63.36
N SER A 10 -21.23 23.08 62.67
CA SER A 10 -22.28 22.22 63.24
C SER A 10 -23.22 21.76 62.13
N LEU A 11 -23.95 20.65 62.36
CA LEU A 11 -25.02 20.08 61.53
C LEU A 11 -24.60 19.01 60.51
N VAL A 12 -23.63 18.18 60.89
CA VAL A 12 -23.94 16.74 60.95
C VAL A 12 -24.96 16.61 62.08
N ASP A 13 -26.12 15.98 61.82
CA ASP A 13 -27.05 15.38 62.82
C ASP A 13 -28.56 15.57 62.56
N TYR A 14 -29.01 15.98 61.35
CA TYR A 14 -30.46 16.01 61.12
C TYR A 14 -31.02 15.38 59.84
N PHE A 15 -30.19 14.75 59.00
CA PHE A 15 -30.71 14.07 57.80
C PHE A 15 -30.09 12.69 57.55
N ASN A 16 -29.76 11.98 58.64
CA ASN A 16 -29.23 10.61 58.56
C ASN A 16 -30.24 9.53 58.99
N PHE A 17 -31.54 9.79 58.88
CA PHE A 17 -32.55 8.83 59.33
C PHE A 17 -33.69 8.52 58.35
N PHE A 18 -33.68 9.05 57.11
CA PHE A 18 -34.81 8.81 56.20
C PHE A 18 -34.52 8.57 54.71
N TYR A 19 -33.30 8.21 54.32
CA TYR A 19 -33.02 7.73 52.96
C TYR A 19 -32.00 6.59 52.92
N LEU A 20 -32.20 5.57 53.77
CA LEU A 20 -31.39 4.34 53.74
C LEU A 20 -32.09 3.15 53.06
N ASN A 21 -33.19 3.37 52.32
CA ASN A 21 -33.94 2.26 51.70
C ASN A 21 -34.41 2.49 50.25
N THR A 22 -33.78 3.40 49.50
CA THR A 22 -34.15 3.60 48.07
C THR A 22 -32.97 3.61 47.09
N THR A 23 -31.74 3.39 47.58
CA THR A 23 -30.53 3.38 46.73
C THR A 23 -29.96 1.98 46.49
N ILE A 24 -30.42 0.96 47.21
CA ILE A 24 -29.90 -0.42 47.05
C ILE A 24 -30.68 -1.18 45.97
N PHE A 25 -31.96 -0.88 45.75
CA PHE A 25 -32.76 -1.55 44.71
C PHE A 25 -32.49 -1.00 43.29
N SER A 26 -32.11 0.26 43.16
CA SER A 26 -31.73 0.89 41.88
C SER A 26 -30.34 0.48 41.41
N VAL A 27 -29.39 0.26 42.32
CA VAL A 27 -28.04 -0.21 41.94
C VAL A 27 -28.05 -1.68 41.49
N PHE A 28 -28.92 -2.54 42.04
CA PHE A 28 -28.96 -3.96 41.66
C PHE A 28 -29.63 -4.21 40.29
N VAL A 29 -30.64 -3.42 39.93
CA VAL A 29 -31.29 -3.50 38.60
C VAL A 29 -30.43 -2.87 37.50
N VAL A 30 -29.63 -1.84 37.81
CA VAL A 30 -28.73 -1.21 36.82
C VAL A 30 -27.45 -2.05 36.62
N LYS A 31 -26.90 -2.70 37.65
CA LYS A 31 -25.73 -3.60 37.49
C LYS A 31 -26.04 -4.86 36.68
N SER A 32 -27.21 -5.46 36.89
CA SER A 32 -27.62 -6.66 36.13
C SER A 32 -28.00 -6.36 34.67
N ARG A 33 -28.35 -5.09 34.35
CA ARG A 33 -28.59 -4.63 32.98
C ARG A 33 -27.29 -4.28 32.25
N LEU A 34 -26.31 -3.67 32.93
CA LEU A 34 -24.99 -3.37 32.37
C LEU A 34 -24.10 -4.62 32.20
N GLU A 35 -24.29 -5.68 33.02
CA GLU A 35 -23.62 -6.98 32.81
C GLU A 35 -24.24 -7.81 31.68
N LYS A 36 -25.50 -7.53 31.29
CA LYS A 36 -26.15 -8.17 30.14
C LYS A 36 -25.87 -7.47 28.81
N GLU A 37 -25.62 -6.17 28.80
CA GLU A 37 -25.30 -5.42 27.58
C GLU A 37 -23.83 -5.57 27.13
N ASN A 38 -22.90 -5.90 28.04
CA ASN A 38 -21.48 -6.13 27.68
C ASN A 38 -21.12 -7.58 27.30
N ARG A 39 -22.09 -8.48 27.16
CA ARG A 39 -21.87 -9.85 26.62
C ARG A 39 -22.13 -9.97 25.11
N GLY A 40 -22.43 -8.86 24.44
CA GLY A 40 -22.80 -8.82 23.02
C GLY A 40 -21.72 -8.42 22.02
N GLU A 41 -20.56 -7.90 22.46
CA GLU A 41 -19.51 -7.41 21.55
C GLU A 41 -18.10 -7.91 21.94
N ILE A 42 -17.96 -9.21 22.15
CA ILE A 42 -16.74 -9.87 21.66
C ILE A 42 -17.11 -10.27 20.24
N MET A 43 -16.66 -9.51 19.25
CA MET A 43 -16.74 -9.91 17.85
C MET A 43 -16.13 -11.32 17.75
N ALA A 44 -16.97 -12.35 17.77
CA ALA A 44 -16.53 -13.72 17.80
C ALA A 44 -15.79 -13.96 16.49
N ILE A 45 -14.46 -13.93 16.55
CA ILE A 45 -13.60 -14.11 15.37
C ILE A 45 -14.08 -15.39 14.69
N PRO A 46 -14.52 -15.33 13.42
CA PRO A 46 -15.00 -16.51 12.74
C PRO A 46 -13.95 -17.63 12.80
N LYS A 47 -14.39 -18.88 13.04
CA LYS A 47 -13.44 -20.01 13.22
C LYS A 47 -12.41 -20.13 12.11
N TYR A 48 -12.79 -19.89 10.85
CA TYR A 48 -11.85 -19.92 9.72
C TYR A 48 -10.75 -18.85 9.84
N GLN A 49 -11.08 -17.65 10.36
CA GLN A 49 -10.16 -16.54 10.53
C GLN A 49 -9.16 -16.85 11.65
N TYR A 50 -9.64 -17.40 12.77
CA TYR A 50 -8.77 -17.88 13.85
C TYR A 50 -7.77 -18.93 13.35
N ILE A 51 -8.24 -19.94 12.61
CA ILE A 51 -7.37 -20.99 12.04
C ILE A 51 -6.36 -20.37 11.06
N LYS A 52 -6.82 -19.47 10.17
CA LYS A 52 -5.96 -18.75 9.23
C LYS A 52 -4.82 -18.02 9.96
N ASP A 53 -5.14 -17.27 11.00
CA ASP A 53 -4.18 -16.45 11.73
C ASP A 53 -3.18 -17.31 12.53
N GLU A 54 -3.62 -18.41 13.14
CA GLU A 54 -2.71 -19.32 13.84
C GLU A 54 -1.74 -20.01 12.86
N LEU A 55 -2.26 -20.54 11.75
CA LEU A 55 -1.44 -21.17 10.71
C LEU A 55 -0.45 -20.19 10.09
N LYS A 56 -0.87 -18.95 9.85
CA LYS A 56 0.00 -17.86 9.39
C LYS A 56 1.11 -17.59 10.40
N ASN A 57 0.80 -17.53 11.69
CA ASN A 57 1.80 -17.32 12.74
C ASN A 57 2.82 -18.45 12.82
N LYS A 58 2.42 -19.72 12.61
CA LYS A 58 3.35 -20.85 12.51
C LYS A 58 4.35 -20.69 11.36
N ILE A 59 3.88 -20.23 10.21
CA ILE A 59 4.75 -19.93 9.05
C ILE A 59 5.69 -18.76 9.37
N ILE A 60 5.16 -17.66 9.93
CA ILE A 60 5.94 -16.44 10.21
C ILE A 60 6.97 -16.63 11.34
N SER A 61 6.68 -17.47 12.32
CA SER A 61 7.60 -17.81 13.42
C SER A 61 8.71 -18.77 13.00
N GLY A 62 8.64 -19.33 11.79
CA GLY A 62 9.65 -20.25 11.27
C GLY A 62 9.47 -21.70 11.72
N GLN A 63 8.28 -22.11 12.21
CA GLN A 63 7.98 -23.52 12.46
C GLN A 63 8.00 -24.36 11.17
N PHE A 64 7.78 -23.70 10.02
CA PHE A 64 7.92 -24.29 8.69
C PHE A 64 8.91 -23.47 7.86
N ALA A 65 9.82 -24.15 7.17
CA ALA A 65 10.70 -23.53 6.19
C ALA A 65 10.01 -23.35 4.83
N SER A 66 10.52 -22.45 4.00
CA SER A 66 10.02 -22.24 2.65
C SER A 66 10.13 -23.51 1.81
N GLY A 67 9.00 -23.98 1.28
CA GLY A 67 8.93 -25.22 0.49
C GLY A 67 8.59 -26.47 1.31
N ASP A 68 8.48 -26.38 2.63
CA ASP A 68 8.06 -27.50 3.46
C ASP A 68 6.64 -27.93 3.13
N LYS A 69 6.37 -29.23 3.29
CA LYS A 69 5.02 -29.75 3.23
C LYS A 69 4.24 -29.20 4.43
N PHE A 70 3.11 -28.57 4.14
CA PHE A 70 2.21 -28.01 5.13
C PHE A 70 1.12 -29.03 5.51
N TYR A 71 0.31 -28.70 6.52
CA TYR A 71 -0.79 -29.56 6.95
C TYR A 71 -1.79 -29.84 5.81
N THR A 72 -2.30 -31.06 5.81
CA THR A 72 -3.42 -31.51 4.98
C THR A 72 -4.76 -31.06 5.57
N GLU A 73 -5.80 -31.06 4.74
CA GLU A 73 -7.16 -30.72 5.21
C GLU A 73 -7.64 -31.67 6.30
N ALA A 74 -7.37 -32.97 6.17
CA ALA A 74 -7.75 -33.98 7.15
C ALA A 74 -7.07 -33.74 8.51
N GLU A 75 -5.78 -33.40 8.52
CA GLU A 75 -5.04 -33.06 9.74
C GLU A 75 -5.63 -31.82 10.41
N LEU A 76 -5.94 -30.77 9.64
CA LEU A 76 -6.53 -29.54 10.17
C LEU A 76 -7.95 -29.75 10.72
N ILE A 77 -8.75 -30.56 10.04
CA ILE A 77 -10.11 -30.92 10.53
C ILE A 77 -10.00 -31.61 11.89
N ALA A 78 -9.06 -32.55 12.05
CA ALA A 78 -8.84 -33.27 13.30
C ALA A 78 -8.25 -32.37 14.40
N MET A 79 -7.31 -31.48 14.06
CA MET A 79 -6.65 -30.60 15.04
C MET A 79 -7.58 -29.52 15.60
N TYR A 80 -8.48 -28.98 14.78
CA TYR A 80 -9.32 -27.85 15.17
C TYR A 80 -10.76 -28.23 15.51
N ASP A 81 -11.16 -29.49 15.27
CA ASP A 81 -12.54 -29.99 15.44
C ASP A 81 -13.58 -29.07 14.76
N VAL A 82 -13.41 -28.89 13.44
CA VAL A 82 -14.25 -28.01 12.61
C VAL A 82 -14.68 -28.68 11.32
N SER A 83 -15.70 -28.10 10.67
CA SER A 83 -16.15 -28.56 9.36
C SER A 83 -15.08 -28.37 8.27
N SER A 84 -15.07 -29.28 7.29
CA SER A 84 -14.19 -29.18 6.11
C SER A 84 -14.29 -27.82 5.42
N ILE A 85 -15.50 -27.25 5.29
CA ILE A 85 -15.71 -25.92 4.68
C ILE A 85 -14.92 -24.81 5.39
N THR A 86 -14.75 -24.93 6.71
CA THR A 86 -14.01 -23.95 7.52
C THR A 86 -12.51 -24.02 7.24
N VAL A 87 -11.95 -25.24 7.19
CA VAL A 87 -10.54 -25.49 6.88
C VAL A 87 -10.22 -25.11 5.44
N VAL A 88 -11.06 -25.52 4.49
CA VAL A 88 -10.91 -25.21 3.07
C VAL A 88 -10.88 -23.70 2.87
N ARG A 89 -11.77 -22.95 3.53
CA ARG A 89 -11.78 -21.48 3.50
C ARG A 89 -10.48 -20.90 4.07
N ALA A 90 -10.06 -21.33 5.26
CA ALA A 90 -8.83 -20.83 5.88
C ALA A 90 -7.59 -21.06 5.00
N LEU A 91 -7.47 -22.26 4.42
CA LEU A 91 -6.38 -22.60 3.50
C LEU A 91 -6.48 -21.85 2.15
N ASN A 92 -7.69 -21.66 1.61
CA ASN A 92 -7.87 -20.85 0.40
C ASN A 92 -7.42 -19.41 0.62
N ASP A 93 -7.78 -18.84 1.77
CA ASP A 93 -7.39 -17.48 2.13
C ASP A 93 -5.87 -17.38 2.37
N LEU A 94 -5.25 -18.37 3.02
CA LEU A 94 -3.78 -18.46 3.15
C LEU A 94 -3.06 -18.59 1.80
N ALA A 95 -3.63 -19.36 0.86
CA ALA A 95 -3.09 -19.54 -0.48
C ALA A 95 -3.25 -18.27 -1.32
N LYS A 96 -4.39 -17.58 -1.20
CA LYS A 96 -4.66 -16.27 -1.81
C LYS A 96 -3.68 -15.22 -1.32
N ASP A 97 -3.45 -15.18 -0.01
CA ASP A 97 -2.43 -14.33 0.62
C ASP A 97 -0.99 -14.82 0.31
N GLY A 98 -0.85 -15.98 -0.33
CA GLY A 98 0.41 -16.50 -0.85
C GLY A 98 1.39 -17.00 0.20
N TYR A 99 0.91 -17.37 1.40
CA TYR A 99 1.69 -18.05 2.43
C TYR A 99 1.92 -19.54 2.12
N ILE A 100 0.99 -20.14 1.37
CA ILE A 100 1.05 -21.54 0.94
C ILE A 100 0.72 -21.66 -0.55
N VAL A 101 1.13 -22.78 -1.15
CA VAL A 101 0.81 -23.16 -2.52
C VAL A 101 0.25 -24.58 -2.50
N ARG A 102 -0.87 -24.79 -3.18
CA ARG A 102 -1.44 -26.13 -3.38
C ARG A 102 -0.93 -26.72 -4.69
N GLN A 103 -0.43 -27.95 -4.61
CA GLN A 103 -0.02 -28.72 -5.78
C GLN A 103 -0.95 -29.93 -5.90
N GLN A 104 -1.69 -29.99 -7.01
CA GLN A 104 -2.66 -31.07 -7.26
C GLN A 104 -1.97 -32.44 -7.15
N GLY A 105 -2.54 -33.33 -6.33
CA GLY A 105 -2.01 -34.67 -6.07
C GLY A 105 -0.75 -34.74 -5.18
N LYS A 106 -0.14 -33.59 -4.83
CA LYS A 106 1.09 -33.53 -4.02
C LYS A 106 0.89 -32.93 -2.63
N GLY A 107 -0.15 -32.12 -2.45
CA GLY A 107 -0.53 -31.52 -1.17
C GLY A 107 -0.31 -30.01 -1.11
N THR A 108 -0.27 -29.47 0.10
CA THR A 108 -0.06 -28.05 0.39
C THR A 108 1.37 -27.83 0.85
N PHE A 109 2.02 -26.77 0.37
CA PHE A 109 3.41 -26.44 0.71
C PHE A 109 3.53 -24.98 1.13
N VAL A 110 4.46 -24.67 2.02
CA VAL A 110 4.78 -23.28 2.39
C VAL A 110 5.41 -22.57 1.20
N SER A 111 4.90 -21.38 0.90
CA SER A 111 5.34 -20.58 -0.23
C SER A 111 6.83 -20.22 -0.14
N ARG A 112 7.53 -20.32 -1.27
CA ARG A 112 8.91 -19.83 -1.41
C ARG A 112 8.98 -18.33 -1.70
N ALA A 113 7.87 -17.73 -2.08
CA ALA A 113 7.82 -16.29 -2.34
C ALA A 113 7.87 -15.52 -1.02
N ARG A 114 8.73 -14.51 -0.93
CA ARG A 114 8.80 -13.58 0.21
C ARG A 114 7.61 -12.60 0.19
N LYS A 115 6.39 -13.11 0.22
CA LYS A 115 5.19 -12.28 0.30
C LYS A 115 5.03 -11.76 1.73
N HIS A 116 4.66 -10.49 1.90
CA HIS A 116 4.33 -9.85 3.18
C HIS A 116 5.47 -9.63 4.19
N LYS A 117 6.75 -9.73 3.78
CA LYS A 117 7.84 -9.23 4.64
C LYS A 117 7.93 -7.71 4.45
N LEU A 118 7.64 -6.95 5.51
CA LEU A 118 7.87 -5.50 5.50
C LEU A 118 9.37 -5.27 5.31
N VAL A 119 9.73 -4.55 4.26
CA VAL A 119 11.10 -4.17 3.92
C VAL A 119 11.10 -2.68 3.65
N GLU A 120 12.15 -2.01 4.10
CA GLU A 120 12.48 -0.69 3.59
C GLU A 120 12.94 -0.86 2.15
N PHE A 121 12.24 -0.19 1.25
CA PHE A 121 12.56 -0.12 -0.17
C PHE A 121 13.28 1.19 -0.43
N SER A 122 14.42 1.12 -1.10
CA SER A 122 15.10 2.30 -1.62
C SER A 122 15.61 2.02 -3.02
N ASP A 123 15.19 2.86 -3.95
CA ASP A 123 15.86 3.02 -5.24
C ASP A 123 17.19 3.70 -4.99
N VAL A 124 18.28 2.96 -5.19
CA VAL A 124 19.63 3.47 -4.94
C VAL A 124 20.16 4.03 -6.25
N GLU A 125 20.37 5.34 -6.32
CA GLU A 125 21.19 5.95 -7.36
C GLU A 125 22.64 5.48 -7.15
N ILE A 126 23.17 4.72 -8.11
CA ILE A 126 24.50 4.07 -8.01
C ILE A 126 25.63 5.08 -8.31
N PHE A 127 25.28 6.28 -8.75
CA PHE A 127 26.16 7.30 -9.30
C PHE A 127 25.85 8.64 -8.63
N GLU A 128 26.84 9.52 -8.64
CA GLU A 128 26.70 10.86 -8.07
C GLU A 128 25.76 11.70 -8.95
N THR A 129 24.60 12.07 -8.43
CA THR A 129 23.57 12.85 -9.14
C THR A 129 23.73 14.36 -9.01
N LYS A 130 24.94 14.83 -8.69
CA LYS A 130 25.22 16.27 -8.55
C LYS A 130 24.91 17.06 -9.84
N ASP A 131 25.08 16.43 -11.00
CA ASP A 131 24.86 17.04 -12.32
C ASP A 131 23.62 16.46 -13.03
N ASP A 132 22.67 15.95 -12.26
CA ASP A 132 21.46 15.38 -12.81
C ASP A 132 20.56 16.44 -13.47
N LYS A 133 20.23 16.21 -14.74
CA LYS A 133 19.43 17.11 -15.56
C LYS A 133 18.25 16.37 -16.18
N VAL A 134 17.07 16.97 -16.06
CA VAL A 134 15.86 16.52 -16.77
C VAL A 134 15.60 17.45 -17.95
N THR A 135 15.38 16.87 -19.13
CA THR A 135 14.99 17.59 -20.34
C THR A 135 13.66 17.05 -20.84
N VAL A 136 12.70 17.93 -21.14
CA VAL A 136 11.42 17.55 -21.73
C VAL A 136 11.55 17.55 -23.25
N LEU A 137 11.33 16.41 -23.88
CA LEU A 137 11.48 16.21 -25.33
C LEU A 137 10.22 16.62 -26.08
N SER A 138 9.05 16.21 -25.58
CA SER A 138 7.77 16.44 -26.24
C SER A 138 6.62 16.52 -25.25
N ILE A 139 5.57 17.23 -25.64
CA ILE A 139 4.27 17.27 -24.97
C ILE A 139 3.20 17.16 -26.06
N GLU A 140 2.54 16.01 -26.13
CA GLU A 140 1.60 15.68 -27.22
C GLU A 140 0.24 15.31 -26.67
N ARG A 141 -0.82 15.92 -27.19
CA ARG A 141 -2.20 15.55 -26.88
C ARG A 141 -2.55 14.25 -27.61
N GLY A 142 -3.08 13.26 -26.89
CA GLY A 142 -3.41 11.94 -27.42
C GLY A 142 -4.76 11.40 -26.94
N ASN A 143 -5.27 10.40 -27.66
CA ASN A 143 -6.54 9.71 -27.37
C ASN A 143 -6.52 8.22 -27.75
N LYS A 144 -5.34 7.57 -27.75
CA LYS A 144 -5.26 6.14 -28.08
C LYS A 144 -5.94 5.30 -26.99
N LEU A 145 -6.79 4.36 -27.40
CA LEU A 145 -7.62 3.54 -26.49
C LEU A 145 -6.80 2.85 -25.39
N GLU A 146 -5.64 2.29 -25.74
CA GLU A 146 -4.73 1.63 -24.80
C GLU A 146 -4.38 2.50 -23.57
N TYR A 147 -4.10 3.79 -23.79
CA TYR A 147 -3.76 4.70 -22.70
C TYR A 147 -5.00 5.31 -22.03
N LEU A 148 -6.12 5.43 -22.75
CA LEU A 148 -7.39 5.82 -22.14
C LEU A 148 -7.83 4.79 -21.09
N GLU A 149 -7.74 3.49 -21.41
CA GLU A 149 -8.07 2.41 -20.48
C GLU A 149 -7.18 2.44 -19.23
N LYS A 150 -5.86 2.61 -19.39
CA LYS A 150 -4.92 2.73 -18.26
C LYS A 150 -5.19 3.95 -17.37
N LEU A 151 -5.70 5.03 -17.95
CA LEU A 151 -6.06 6.26 -17.23
C LEU A 151 -7.52 6.24 -16.70
N GLY A 152 -8.31 5.22 -17.01
CA GLY A 152 -9.73 5.18 -16.66
C GLY A 152 -10.56 6.27 -17.36
N LEU A 153 -10.13 6.67 -18.56
CA LEU A 153 -10.79 7.70 -19.38
C LEU A 153 -11.72 7.07 -20.41
N ARG A 154 -12.77 7.81 -20.78
CA ARG A 154 -13.68 7.44 -21.87
C ARG A 154 -13.04 7.68 -23.24
N GLY A 155 -13.56 7.02 -24.26
CA GLY A 155 -13.09 7.10 -25.66
C GLY A 155 -13.09 8.51 -26.28
N ASP A 156 -13.87 9.44 -25.73
CA ASP A 156 -13.97 10.83 -26.19
C ASP A 156 -13.14 11.82 -25.37
N GLN A 157 -12.42 11.33 -24.36
CA GLN A 157 -11.53 12.12 -23.52
C GLN A 157 -10.08 12.06 -24.04
N PHE A 158 -9.24 12.93 -23.50
CA PHE A 158 -7.88 13.11 -23.96
C PHE A 158 -6.89 13.10 -22.79
N TYR A 159 -5.65 12.76 -23.12
CA TYR A 159 -4.51 12.85 -22.22
C TYR A 159 -3.37 13.58 -22.94
N TYR A 160 -2.35 13.96 -22.17
CA TYR A 160 -1.09 14.42 -22.72
C TYR A 160 0.00 13.40 -22.45
N LYS A 161 0.73 13.02 -23.51
CA LYS A 161 1.95 12.25 -23.48
C LYS A 161 3.12 13.21 -23.34
N ILE A 162 3.89 13.06 -22.27
CA ILE A 162 5.04 13.91 -21.95
C ILE A 162 6.28 13.02 -21.92
N GLU A 163 7.16 13.22 -22.90
CA GLU A 163 8.42 12.47 -23.02
C GLU A 163 9.56 13.28 -22.41
N ARG A 164 10.36 12.66 -21.56
CA ARG A 164 11.44 13.30 -20.82
C ARG A 164 12.64 12.37 -20.76
N ILE A 165 13.82 12.95 -20.71
CA ILE A 165 15.06 12.22 -20.43
C ILE A 165 15.70 12.72 -19.16
N ARG A 166 16.42 11.83 -18.50
CA ARG A 166 17.29 12.15 -17.36
C ARG A 166 18.73 11.85 -17.76
N GLN A 167 19.60 12.83 -17.54
CA GLN A 167 21.00 12.80 -17.96
C GLN A 167 21.90 13.13 -16.78
N THR A 168 23.06 12.46 -16.73
CA THR A 168 24.14 12.79 -15.79
C THR A 168 25.46 12.56 -16.51
N ASN A 169 26.44 13.46 -16.36
CA ASN A 169 27.73 13.39 -17.08
C ASN A 169 27.54 13.13 -18.59
N ASP A 170 26.60 13.84 -19.22
CA ASP A 170 26.20 13.70 -20.63
C ASP A 170 25.65 12.32 -21.06
N VAL A 171 25.45 11.41 -20.11
CA VAL A 171 24.85 10.10 -20.35
C VAL A 171 23.36 10.15 -20.09
N THR A 172 22.55 9.88 -21.11
CA THR A 172 21.12 9.63 -20.95
C THR A 172 20.91 8.26 -20.32
N TYR A 173 20.33 8.24 -19.11
CA TYR A 173 20.18 7.00 -18.35
C TYR A 173 18.73 6.64 -18.02
N ILE A 174 17.81 7.58 -18.19
CA ILE A 174 16.38 7.30 -18.13
C ILE A 174 15.67 7.98 -19.29
N TYR A 175 14.77 7.23 -19.91
CA TYR A 175 13.75 7.72 -20.82
C TYR A 175 12.37 7.50 -20.18
N HIS A 176 11.68 8.59 -19.87
CA HIS A 176 10.38 8.61 -19.22
C HIS A 176 9.29 9.04 -20.21
N THR A 177 8.20 8.29 -20.26
CA THR A 177 6.94 8.70 -20.90
C THR A 177 5.86 8.78 -19.84
N SER A 178 5.23 9.95 -19.67
CA SER A 178 4.14 10.15 -18.72
C SER A 178 2.86 10.48 -19.47
N TYR A 179 1.79 9.78 -19.17
CA TYR A 179 0.43 9.99 -19.68
C TYR A 179 -0.39 10.62 -18.56
N VAL A 180 -0.85 11.84 -18.79
CA VAL A 180 -1.56 12.65 -17.80
C VAL A 180 -2.93 13.04 -18.37
N PRO A 181 -4.06 12.77 -17.67
CA PRO A 181 -5.37 13.22 -18.12
C PRO A 181 -5.39 14.72 -18.39
N GLU A 182 -6.09 15.16 -19.44
CA GLU A 182 -6.10 16.56 -19.87
C GLU A 182 -6.53 17.54 -18.77
N GLN A 183 -7.40 17.13 -17.85
CA GLN A 183 -7.80 17.95 -16.70
C GLN A 183 -6.65 18.32 -15.75
N TYR A 184 -5.55 17.55 -15.77
CA TYR A 184 -4.35 17.79 -14.97
C TYR A 184 -3.19 18.41 -15.78
N ILE A 185 -3.53 19.02 -16.92
CA ILE A 185 -2.59 19.79 -17.75
C ILE A 185 -2.96 21.27 -17.69
N ASN A 186 -2.00 22.10 -17.29
CA ASN A 186 -2.12 23.55 -17.40
C ASN A 186 -2.04 23.94 -18.88
N ALA A 187 -3.13 24.41 -19.49
CA ALA A 187 -3.15 24.79 -20.91
C ALA A 187 -2.23 25.98 -21.27
N ASN A 188 -1.76 26.75 -20.27
CA ASN A 188 -0.95 27.96 -20.45
C ASN A 188 0.51 27.75 -20.01
N TYR A 189 1.06 26.53 -20.15
CA TYR A 189 2.47 26.30 -19.81
C TYR A 189 3.38 27.14 -20.72
N PRO A 190 4.41 27.81 -20.18
CA PRO A 190 5.25 28.76 -20.93
C PRO A 190 6.20 28.08 -21.93
N ASN A 191 6.64 26.86 -21.63
CA ASN A 191 7.56 26.07 -22.42
C ASN A 191 7.53 24.60 -21.96
N LEU A 192 8.27 23.72 -22.66
CA LEU A 192 8.33 22.30 -22.34
C LEU A 192 8.90 22.04 -20.93
N ASP A 193 9.93 22.77 -20.52
CA ASP A 193 10.60 22.61 -19.22
C ASP A 193 9.68 22.83 -18.02
N TYR A 194 8.53 23.46 -18.22
CA TYR A 194 7.46 23.54 -17.23
C TYR A 194 7.12 22.15 -16.65
N TYR A 195 7.11 21.12 -17.48
CA TYR A 195 6.83 19.73 -17.09
C TYR A 195 8.07 18.89 -16.80
N SER A 196 9.23 19.51 -16.58
CA SER A 196 10.46 18.82 -16.13
C SER A 196 10.22 17.95 -14.89
N SER A 197 9.34 18.38 -13.97
CA SER A 197 8.87 17.59 -12.85
C SER A 197 7.34 17.54 -12.79
N ILE A 198 6.76 16.39 -13.17
CA ILE A 198 5.32 16.11 -13.08
C ILE A 198 4.81 16.29 -11.65
N TYR A 199 5.50 15.73 -10.65
CA TYR A 199 5.12 15.84 -9.24
C TYR A 199 5.07 17.30 -8.78
N LYS A 200 6.03 18.11 -9.20
CA LYS A 200 6.03 19.55 -8.92
C LYS A 200 4.83 20.26 -9.55
N ARG A 201 4.43 19.86 -10.78
CA ARG A 201 3.25 20.43 -11.46
C ARG A 201 1.96 20.06 -10.76
N PHE A 202 1.76 18.79 -10.41
CA PHE A 202 0.59 18.37 -9.62
C PHE A 202 0.48 19.14 -8.31
N LYS A 203 1.61 19.34 -7.61
CA LYS A 203 1.63 20.09 -6.35
C LYS A 203 1.30 21.57 -6.53
N LEU A 204 1.93 22.25 -7.48
CA LEU A 204 1.79 23.71 -7.63
C LEU A 204 0.48 24.10 -8.32
N ASP A 205 0.08 23.35 -9.34
CA ASP A 205 -1.03 23.73 -10.21
C ASP A 205 -2.36 23.19 -9.68
N TYR A 206 -2.34 22.03 -9.00
CA TYR A 206 -3.54 21.32 -8.53
C TYR A 206 -3.57 21.07 -7.02
N ARG A 207 -2.51 21.42 -6.27
CA ARG A 207 -2.37 21.14 -4.83
C ARG A 207 -2.44 19.66 -4.48
N ILE A 208 -2.05 18.79 -5.42
CA ILE A 208 -2.02 17.34 -5.25
C ILE A 208 -0.60 16.89 -4.96
N HIS A 209 -0.41 16.23 -3.81
CA HIS A 209 0.87 15.70 -3.38
C HIS A 209 1.02 14.24 -3.82
N MET A 210 1.36 13.99 -5.08
CA MET A 210 1.41 12.63 -5.65
C MET A 210 2.24 11.60 -4.86
N SER A 211 3.24 12.05 -4.09
CA SER A 211 4.06 11.15 -3.24
C SER A 211 3.30 10.54 -2.07
N ASP A 212 2.21 11.17 -1.66
CA ASP A 212 1.35 10.72 -0.56
C ASP A 212 0.17 9.87 -1.08
N GLU A 213 -0.02 9.81 -2.40
CA GLU A 213 -1.13 9.13 -3.06
C GLU A 213 -0.81 7.65 -3.33
N HIS A 214 -1.87 6.85 -3.50
CA HIS A 214 -1.73 5.43 -3.82
C HIS A 214 -1.09 5.24 -5.20
N PHE A 215 -0.07 4.37 -5.27
CA PHE A 215 0.52 3.96 -6.54
C PHE A 215 0.73 2.45 -6.64
N GLU A 216 0.66 1.96 -7.87
CA GLU A 216 1.11 0.63 -8.25
C GLU A 216 2.29 0.79 -9.20
N GLU A 217 3.39 0.08 -8.93
CA GLU A 217 4.61 0.13 -9.72
C GLU A 217 5.13 -1.29 -10.01
N ILE A 218 5.47 -1.53 -11.27
CA ILE A 218 6.00 -2.80 -11.75
C ILE A 218 7.31 -2.51 -12.46
N ASN A 219 8.36 -3.25 -12.10
CA ASN A 219 9.69 -3.16 -12.71
C ASN A 219 10.05 -4.51 -13.34
N GLU A 220 10.31 -4.51 -14.64
CA GLU A 220 10.63 -5.68 -15.45
C GLU A 220 11.89 -5.45 -16.27
N ILE A 221 12.52 -6.51 -16.77
CA ILE A 221 13.60 -6.38 -17.74
C ILE A 221 13.00 -6.34 -19.14
N ALA A 222 13.29 -5.28 -19.90
CA ALA A 222 13.04 -5.24 -21.33
C ALA A 222 14.32 -5.64 -22.08
N PHE A 223 14.23 -6.78 -22.78
CA PHE A 223 15.32 -7.30 -23.60
C PHE A 223 14.75 -8.09 -24.81
N PRO A 224 15.11 -7.74 -26.06
CA PRO A 224 15.89 -6.56 -26.43
C PRO A 224 15.16 -5.26 -26.06
N THR A 225 15.92 -4.18 -25.86
CA THR A 225 15.34 -2.85 -25.60
C THR A 225 14.64 -2.36 -26.88
N PRO A 226 13.40 -1.84 -26.81
CA PRO A 226 12.69 -1.33 -27.98
C PRO A 226 13.48 -0.25 -28.73
N GLU A 227 13.45 -0.27 -30.06
CA GLU A 227 14.28 0.57 -30.93
C GLU A 227 14.22 2.06 -30.57
N HIS A 228 13.01 2.60 -30.36
CA HIS A 228 12.83 4.00 -29.98
C HIS A 228 13.48 4.34 -28.64
N ALA A 229 13.29 3.47 -27.63
CA ALA A 229 13.90 3.67 -26.31
C ALA A 229 15.43 3.55 -26.37
N ALA A 230 15.96 2.59 -27.13
CA ALA A 230 17.39 2.41 -27.33
C ALA A 230 18.03 3.63 -28.01
N SER A 231 17.36 4.17 -29.04
CA SER A 231 17.78 5.38 -29.75
C SER A 231 17.83 6.60 -28.81
N VAL A 232 16.78 6.84 -28.02
CA VAL A 232 16.72 7.98 -27.08
C VAL A 232 17.76 7.84 -25.95
N LEU A 233 18.00 6.61 -25.48
CA LEU A 233 19.00 6.32 -24.46
C LEU A 233 20.44 6.31 -24.99
N GLY A 234 20.65 6.34 -26.31
CA GLY A 234 21.97 6.26 -26.94
C GLY A 234 22.66 4.91 -26.69
N ILE A 235 21.89 3.81 -26.72
CA ILE A 235 22.37 2.45 -26.48
C ILE A 235 22.01 1.52 -27.65
N ASP A 236 22.69 0.39 -27.73
CA ASP A 236 22.33 -0.70 -28.64
C ASP A 236 21.05 -1.41 -28.16
N THR A 237 20.23 -1.96 -29.08
CA THR A 237 19.01 -2.70 -28.71
C THR A 237 19.31 -3.98 -27.89
N GLN A 238 20.52 -4.52 -28.01
CA GLN A 238 21.03 -5.63 -27.22
C GLN A 238 21.53 -5.21 -25.83
N PHE A 239 21.46 -3.92 -25.49
CA PHE A 239 21.69 -3.46 -24.13
C PHE A 239 20.38 -3.56 -23.33
N PRO A 240 20.33 -4.30 -22.20
CA PRO A 240 19.10 -4.47 -21.44
C PRO A 240 18.71 -3.19 -20.71
N THR A 241 17.40 -2.97 -20.59
CA THR A 241 16.83 -1.89 -19.79
C THR A 241 15.87 -2.43 -18.75
N VAL A 242 15.70 -1.70 -17.66
CA VAL A 242 14.57 -1.90 -16.76
C VAL A 242 13.40 -1.10 -17.31
N PHE A 243 12.34 -1.81 -17.66
CA PHE A 243 11.06 -1.23 -18.00
C PHE A 243 10.21 -1.12 -16.73
N GLN A 244 9.91 0.11 -16.35
CA GLN A 244 9.08 0.42 -15.20
C GLN A 244 7.75 0.98 -15.68
N THR A 245 6.65 0.42 -15.17
CA THR A 245 5.32 1.04 -15.29
C THR A 245 4.84 1.49 -13.92
N LYS A 246 4.23 2.68 -13.87
CA LYS A 246 3.69 3.23 -12.62
C LYS A 246 2.35 3.88 -12.87
N THR A 247 1.35 3.54 -12.06
CA THR A 247 0.05 4.19 -12.04
C THR A 247 -0.15 4.84 -10.69
N THR A 248 -0.41 6.15 -10.67
CA THR A 248 -0.74 6.89 -9.43
C THR A 248 -2.20 7.27 -9.45
N LYS A 249 -2.92 7.03 -8.36
CA LYS A 249 -4.35 7.29 -8.20
C LYS A 249 -4.59 8.18 -6.99
N LEU A 250 -5.49 9.14 -7.14
CA LEU A 250 -5.97 9.96 -6.03
C LEU A 250 -6.71 9.08 -5.03
N GLU A 251 -6.26 8.99 -3.79
CA GLU A 251 -6.80 8.06 -2.80
C GLU A 251 -8.29 8.34 -2.51
N ALA A 252 -8.66 9.62 -2.45
CA ALA A 252 -10.02 10.04 -2.13
C ALA A 252 -11.08 9.62 -3.16
N THR A 253 -10.71 9.47 -4.44
CA THR A 253 -11.68 9.21 -5.53
C THR A 253 -11.37 7.97 -6.35
N GLY A 254 -10.16 7.43 -6.24
CA GLY A 254 -9.64 6.38 -7.12
C GLY A 254 -9.30 6.85 -8.54
N GLN A 255 -9.44 8.15 -8.84
CA GLN A 255 -9.14 8.68 -10.17
C GLN A 255 -7.65 8.58 -10.48
N VAL A 256 -7.29 8.11 -11.67
CA VAL A 256 -5.90 8.05 -12.10
C VAL A 256 -5.37 9.46 -12.33
N LEU A 257 -4.29 9.80 -11.64
CA LEU A 257 -3.58 11.07 -11.78
C LEU A 257 -2.60 11.00 -12.96
N ALA A 258 -1.84 9.90 -13.05
CA ALA A 258 -0.91 9.67 -14.14
C ALA A 258 -0.61 8.17 -14.29
N TYR A 259 -0.33 7.79 -15.53
CA TYR A 259 0.32 6.53 -15.88
C TYR A 259 1.68 6.85 -16.50
N SER A 260 2.74 6.12 -16.16
CA SER A 260 4.06 6.32 -16.75
C SER A 260 4.74 5.03 -17.13
N GLU A 261 5.47 5.11 -18.24
CA GLU A 261 6.33 4.06 -18.81
C GLU A 261 7.76 4.59 -18.82
N THR A 262 8.70 3.85 -18.26
CA THR A 262 10.08 4.31 -18.09
C THR A 262 11.05 3.23 -18.50
N TYR A 263 11.98 3.57 -19.38
CA TYR A 263 13.15 2.74 -19.68
C TYR A 263 14.35 3.32 -18.96
N LYS A 264 14.92 2.55 -18.04
CA LYS A 264 16.14 2.90 -17.32
C LYS A 264 17.26 1.97 -17.75
N ARG A 265 18.45 2.52 -18.05
CA ARG A 265 19.61 1.69 -18.38
C ARG A 265 19.93 0.73 -17.23
N ALA A 266 20.19 -0.54 -17.54
CA ALA A 266 20.45 -1.56 -16.52
C ALA A 266 21.69 -1.24 -15.66
N ASP A 267 22.73 -0.61 -16.23
CA ASP A 267 23.93 -0.18 -15.50
C ASP A 267 23.70 1.01 -14.55
N TYR A 268 22.53 1.65 -14.61
CA TYR A 268 22.10 2.73 -13.72
C TYR A 268 21.05 2.24 -12.69
N TYR A 269 20.70 0.95 -12.68
CA TYR A 269 19.63 0.40 -11.85
C TYR A 269 20.12 -0.50 -10.73
N LYS A 270 19.70 -0.19 -9.49
CA LYS A 270 19.95 -0.99 -8.29
C LYS A 270 18.83 -0.79 -7.30
N ILE A 271 18.24 -1.89 -6.84
CA ILE A 271 17.33 -1.90 -5.70
C ILE A 271 18.08 -2.43 -4.48
N LYS A 272 17.85 -1.78 -3.33
CA LYS A 272 18.25 -2.29 -2.01
C LYS A 272 16.99 -2.54 -1.18
N PHE A 273 16.93 -3.73 -0.57
CA PHE A 273 15.93 -4.07 0.43
C PHE A 273 16.62 -4.25 1.79
N ILE A 274 16.09 -3.60 2.81
CA ILE A 274 16.50 -3.82 4.20
C ILE A 274 15.30 -4.37 4.94
N SER A 275 15.40 -5.58 5.48
CA SER A 275 14.36 -6.06 6.39
C SER A 275 14.53 -5.40 7.75
N CYS A 276 13.47 -4.79 8.28
CA CYS A 276 13.50 -4.25 9.63
C CYS A 276 13.86 -5.37 10.63
N ASN A 277 14.78 -5.11 11.55
CA ASN A 277 15.01 -5.99 12.69
C ASN A 277 13.74 -5.96 13.55
N ARG A 278 13.13 -7.12 13.75
CA ARG A 278 12.13 -7.27 14.82
C ARG A 278 12.90 -7.14 16.13
N GLY A 279 12.80 -5.97 16.77
CA GLY A 279 13.14 -5.86 18.18
C GLY A 279 12.37 -6.94 18.95
N HIS A 280 13.08 -7.66 19.80
CA HIS A 280 12.54 -8.67 20.71
C HIS A 280 11.46 -8.10 21.62
#